data_AF-A0A3D3VPG2-F1
#
_entry.id   AF-A0A3D3VPG2-F1
#
_cell.length_a   1.000
_cell.length_b   1.000
_cell.length_c   1.000
_cell.angle_alpha   90.00
_cell.angle_beta   90.00
_cell.angle_gamma   90.00
#
_symmetry.space_group_name_H-M   'P 1'
#
loop_
_entity.id
_entity.type
_entity.pdbx_description
1 polymer ?
#
loop_
_entity_poly.entity_id
_entity_poly.type
_entity_poly.pdbx_seq_one_letter_code
_entity_poly.pdbx_strand_id
1 'polypeptide(L)'
;MGTGDGESGIGEKKVNFLAGLPWVEMVTVAGTIVLALFLFGLTVAVHEFGHFWAARRAGLVVERFAIGFGPKIYGKVADGVEWQVNLLPLGGFVQLPQMSPAEELEGKSAQDFRDLPPAKPGAKIFTALAGPVASLGLGVVCAVAVWVFGVPTNMAYRTTTIGWVEPGTPAARAGILPGDVILAIDHQRPDRWAGRPGAVVESILLGTDREILLELDRDGKEIVTARLLPERDSEMEGLRRLGFEMYPAQTAWVDQVVSGGPAERGGIGKGDAITSLDGKKIWHPAAVKAAVEEGREVLLLGILRPSGEEVEVKIRPEQATNRKDKMIGVVWKSGDIQVTHPTPQEQAGSAAGLVWRTRRALVTPTSSVGLQHLSGPLGIFERLVSLLRTDPRLVLYFSVILNVNLAVLNLLPIPVLDGGHIVFSLIEALRKRQMAAKTIVRIQTCFVVMLAGFFLIVTYHDSMRLKKRMEKPAESAEMPVFQKQGK
;
A
#
# COMPACT_ATOMS: atom_id res chain seq x y z
N MET A 1 -41.26 -8.49 -57.06
CA MET A 1 -39.93 -9.08 -57.33
C MET A 1 -38.95 -8.20 -56.57
N GLY A 2 -38.57 -8.51 -55.32
CA GLY A 2 -37.60 -9.56 -54.95
C GLY A 2 -36.20 -9.05 -55.32
N THR A 3 -35.16 -8.93 -54.48
CA THR A 3 -34.71 -9.50 -53.19
C THR A 3 -33.54 -8.59 -52.75
N GLY A 4 -33.19 -8.31 -51.49
CA GLY A 4 -32.84 -9.22 -50.39
C GLY A 4 -31.35 -9.06 -50.04
N ASP A 5 -31.10 -8.65 -48.79
CA ASP A 5 -29.91 -8.89 -47.91
C ASP A 5 -28.55 -8.24 -48.28
N GLY A 6 -27.75 -7.67 -47.37
CA GLY A 6 -27.74 -7.68 -45.91
C GLY A 6 -26.29 -7.87 -45.42
N GLU A 7 -25.59 -6.80 -45.00
CA GLU A 7 -24.33 -6.92 -44.24
C GLU A 7 -24.31 -5.91 -43.09
N SER A 8 -24.80 -6.36 -41.95
CA SER A 8 -24.55 -5.80 -40.62
C SER A 8 -23.26 -6.40 -40.06
N GLY A 9 -22.16 -5.64 -40.05
CA GLY A 9 -20.93 -5.98 -39.35
C GLY A 9 -21.05 -5.76 -37.85
N ILE A 10 -21.70 -6.69 -37.15
CA ILE A 10 -21.70 -6.77 -35.69
C ILE A 10 -20.28 -7.18 -35.26
N GLY A 11 -19.55 -6.24 -34.66
CA GLY A 11 -18.33 -6.54 -33.92
C GLY A 11 -18.67 -7.38 -32.70
N GLU A 12 -18.61 -8.70 -32.87
CA GLU A 12 -18.71 -9.66 -31.78
C GLU A 12 -17.71 -9.28 -30.68
N LYS A 13 -18.25 -8.86 -29.53
CA LYS A 13 -17.55 -9.00 -28.26
C LYS A 13 -17.15 -10.47 -28.16
N LYS A 14 -15.86 -10.79 -28.33
CA LYS A 14 -15.28 -12.02 -27.80
C LYS A 14 -15.44 -11.97 -26.28
N VAL A 15 -16.60 -12.42 -25.80
CA VAL A 15 -16.81 -12.80 -24.41
C VAL A 15 -15.82 -13.93 -24.20
N ASN A 16 -14.74 -13.64 -23.48
CA ASN A 16 -13.69 -14.58 -23.19
C ASN A 16 -14.30 -15.63 -22.25
N PHE A 17 -14.94 -16.67 -22.81
CA PHE A 17 -15.68 -17.71 -22.08
C PHE A 17 -14.81 -18.40 -21.02
N LEU A 18 -13.50 -18.37 -21.21
CA LEU A 18 -12.52 -18.86 -20.27
C LEU A 18 -12.42 -18.00 -18.99
N ALA A 19 -12.72 -16.70 -19.04
CA ALA A 19 -12.53 -15.78 -17.91
C ALA A 19 -13.51 -16.00 -16.73
N GLY A 20 -14.57 -16.81 -16.91
CA GLY A 20 -15.55 -17.13 -15.87
C GLY A 20 -15.43 -18.53 -15.27
N LEU A 21 -14.40 -19.30 -15.64
CA LEU A 21 -14.20 -20.65 -15.13
C LEU A 21 -13.38 -20.65 -13.83
N PRO A 22 -13.77 -21.41 -12.78
CA PRO A 22 -13.07 -21.44 -11.49
C PRO A 22 -11.58 -21.74 -11.61
N TRP A 23 -11.17 -22.56 -12.59
CA TRP A 23 -9.77 -22.88 -12.80
C TRP A 23 -8.97 -21.73 -13.45
N VAL A 24 -9.61 -20.85 -14.23
CA VAL A 24 -8.95 -19.65 -14.78
C VAL A 24 -8.78 -18.59 -13.69
N GLU A 25 -9.76 -18.46 -12.79
CA GLU A 25 -9.58 -17.68 -11.56
C GLU A 25 -8.47 -18.28 -10.68
N MET A 26 -8.42 -19.60 -10.50
CA MET A 26 -7.33 -20.24 -9.74
C MET A 26 -5.96 -20.07 -10.40
N VAL A 27 -5.87 -20.19 -11.74
CA VAL A 27 -4.62 -19.99 -12.49
C VAL A 27 -4.18 -18.52 -12.46
N THR A 28 -5.11 -17.57 -12.53
CA THR A 28 -4.78 -16.14 -12.41
C THR A 28 -4.37 -15.77 -10.99
N VAL A 29 -5.01 -16.34 -9.97
CA VAL A 29 -4.61 -16.16 -8.56
C VAL A 29 -3.25 -16.79 -8.29
N ALA A 30 -3.02 -18.04 -8.73
CA ALA A 30 -1.73 -18.71 -8.58
C ALA A 30 -0.62 -17.96 -9.32
N GLY A 31 -0.87 -17.51 -10.56
CA GLY A 31 0.07 -16.69 -11.32
C GLY A 31 0.38 -15.35 -10.64
N THR A 32 -0.63 -14.70 -10.05
CA THR A 32 -0.47 -13.46 -9.27
C THR A 32 0.43 -13.68 -8.06
N ILE A 33 0.23 -14.78 -7.34
CA ILE A 33 1.04 -15.18 -6.19
C ILE A 33 2.49 -15.43 -6.63
N VAL A 34 2.70 -16.21 -7.70
CA VAL A 34 4.03 -16.51 -8.23
C VAL A 34 4.76 -15.23 -8.64
N LEU A 35 4.07 -14.30 -9.33
CA LEU A 35 4.66 -13.02 -9.72
C LEU A 35 4.99 -12.13 -8.52
N ALA A 36 4.12 -12.07 -7.51
CA ALA A 36 4.39 -11.33 -6.28
C ALA A 36 5.64 -11.88 -5.54
N LEU A 37 5.74 -13.21 -5.41
CA LEU A 37 6.90 -13.89 -4.83
C LEU A 37 8.17 -13.65 -5.65
N PHE A 38 8.06 -13.68 -6.98
CA PHE A 38 9.18 -13.39 -7.88
C PHE A 38 9.68 -11.94 -7.71
N LEU A 39 8.80 -10.94 -7.69
CA LEU A 39 9.19 -9.54 -7.54
C LEU A 39 9.79 -9.23 -6.16
N PHE A 40 9.24 -9.84 -5.12
CA PHE A 40 9.82 -9.77 -3.78
C PHE A 40 11.21 -10.44 -3.74
N GLY A 41 11.30 -11.67 -4.26
CA GLY A 41 12.55 -12.41 -4.36
C GLY A 41 13.60 -11.69 -5.19
N LEU A 42 13.22 -11.02 -6.28
CA LEU A 42 14.11 -10.19 -7.09
C LEU A 42 14.68 -9.02 -6.29
N THR A 43 13.85 -8.34 -5.49
CA THR A 43 14.28 -7.21 -4.65
C THR A 43 15.36 -7.65 -3.66
N VAL A 44 15.15 -8.80 -3.00
CA VAL A 44 16.15 -9.35 -2.08
C VAL A 44 17.37 -9.87 -2.83
N ALA A 45 17.19 -10.60 -3.93
CA ALA A 45 18.31 -11.14 -4.71
C ALA A 45 19.26 -10.04 -5.21
N VAL A 46 18.73 -8.88 -5.63
CA VAL A 46 19.56 -7.74 -6.04
C VAL A 46 20.31 -7.12 -4.85
N HIS A 47 19.68 -7.06 -3.68
CA HIS A 47 20.33 -6.64 -2.44
C HIS A 47 21.51 -7.56 -2.09
N GLU A 48 21.25 -8.86 -1.98
CA GLU A 48 22.27 -9.88 -1.71
C GLU A 48 23.37 -9.87 -2.77
N PHE A 49 23.00 -9.70 -4.04
CA PHE A 49 23.97 -9.60 -5.13
C PHE A 49 24.92 -8.41 -4.96
N GLY A 50 24.44 -7.29 -4.39
CA GLY A 50 25.29 -6.17 -4.00
C GLY A 50 26.41 -6.58 -3.05
N HIS A 51 26.07 -7.29 -1.97
CA HIS A 51 27.06 -7.83 -1.03
C HIS A 51 28.00 -8.81 -1.70
N PHE A 52 27.46 -9.78 -2.44
CA PHE A 52 28.24 -10.78 -3.17
C PHE A 52 29.28 -10.13 -4.08
N TRP A 53 28.84 -9.18 -4.91
CA TRP A 53 29.69 -8.49 -5.87
C TRP A 53 30.82 -7.71 -5.16
N ALA A 54 30.48 -6.95 -4.11
CA ALA A 54 31.45 -6.16 -3.37
C ALA A 54 32.43 -7.03 -2.57
N ALA A 55 31.96 -8.13 -1.97
CA ALA A 55 32.78 -9.09 -1.25
C ALA A 55 33.85 -9.70 -2.17
N ARG A 56 33.43 -10.21 -3.34
CA ARG A 56 34.35 -10.78 -4.35
C ARG A 56 35.35 -9.74 -4.84
N ARG A 57 34.90 -8.49 -5.07
CA ARG A 57 35.77 -7.38 -5.49
C ARG A 57 36.78 -6.98 -4.42
N ALA A 58 36.40 -7.08 -3.15
CA ALA A 58 37.24 -6.79 -1.99
C ALA A 58 38.15 -7.97 -1.58
N GLY A 59 38.08 -9.10 -2.28
CA GLY A 59 38.87 -10.29 -2.00
C GLY A 59 38.40 -11.09 -0.78
N LEU A 60 37.14 -10.93 -0.38
CA LEU A 60 36.53 -11.73 0.67
C LEU A 60 36.08 -13.09 0.13
N VAL A 61 36.12 -14.10 1.00
CA VAL A 61 35.61 -15.45 0.72
C VAL A 61 34.09 -15.42 0.84
N VAL A 62 33.44 -15.94 -0.20
CA VAL A 62 31.99 -16.14 -0.24
C VAL A 62 31.75 -17.62 -0.37
N GLU A 63 31.08 -18.22 0.61
CA GLU A 63 30.84 -19.67 0.59
C GLU A 63 29.53 -20.02 -0.11
N ARG A 64 28.52 -19.17 0.07
CA ARG A 64 27.16 -19.46 -0.35
C ARG A 64 26.39 -18.19 -0.71
N PHE A 65 25.60 -18.30 -1.76
CA PHE A 65 24.60 -17.32 -2.17
C PHE A 65 23.25 -18.02 -2.18
N ALA A 66 22.33 -17.60 -1.32
CA ALA A 66 21.03 -18.23 -1.17
C ALA A 66 19.89 -17.24 -1.37
N ILE A 67 18.88 -17.67 -2.12
CA ILE A 67 17.58 -16.98 -2.19
C ILE A 67 16.58 -17.79 -1.36
N GLY A 68 15.95 -17.13 -0.40
CA GLY A 68 15.01 -17.73 0.55
C GLY A 68 15.66 -18.36 1.77
N PHE A 69 14.81 -18.84 2.69
CA PHE A 69 15.18 -19.52 3.94
C PHE A 69 14.65 -20.95 4.02
N GLY A 70 15.18 -21.72 4.97
CA GLY A 70 14.75 -23.09 5.25
C GLY A 70 15.45 -24.12 4.37
N PRO A 71 14.86 -25.32 4.17
CA PRO A 71 15.51 -26.41 3.46
C PRO A 71 15.78 -26.04 1.99
N LYS A 72 16.98 -26.41 1.51
CA LYS A 72 17.42 -26.25 0.13
C LYS A 72 16.54 -27.08 -0.81
N ILE A 73 15.89 -26.42 -1.77
CA ILE A 73 15.19 -27.10 -2.87
C ILE A 73 16.19 -27.52 -3.94
N TYR A 74 17.06 -26.60 -4.33
CA TYR A 74 18.04 -26.80 -5.39
C TYR A 74 19.30 -25.99 -5.09
N GLY A 75 20.46 -26.50 -5.50
CA GLY A 75 21.67 -25.69 -5.49
C GLY A 75 22.81 -26.31 -6.28
N LYS A 76 23.73 -25.46 -6.72
CA LYS A 76 24.88 -25.80 -7.55
C LYS A 76 26.10 -25.00 -7.09
N VAL A 77 27.24 -25.66 -7.01
CA VAL A 77 28.52 -24.99 -6.75
C VAL A 77 29.08 -24.46 -8.08
N ALA A 78 29.37 -23.16 -8.13
CA ALA A 78 30.00 -22.50 -9.26
C ALA A 78 31.01 -21.47 -8.75
N ASP A 79 32.21 -21.45 -9.33
CA ASP A 79 33.32 -20.56 -8.94
C ASP A 79 33.67 -20.57 -7.44
N GLY A 80 33.52 -21.74 -6.80
CA GLY A 80 33.76 -21.94 -5.38
C GLY A 80 32.63 -21.44 -4.46
N VAL A 81 31.49 -21.03 -5.01
CA VAL A 81 30.33 -20.52 -4.28
C VAL A 81 29.16 -21.48 -4.46
N GLU A 82 28.49 -21.87 -3.37
CA GLU A 82 27.23 -22.62 -3.42
C GLU A 82 26.06 -21.69 -3.72
N TRP A 83 25.51 -21.77 -4.93
CA TRP A 83 24.28 -21.07 -5.31
C TRP A 83 23.09 -21.94 -4.98
N GLN A 84 22.15 -21.47 -4.15
CA GLN A 84 20.99 -22.26 -3.76
C GLN A 84 19.68 -21.47 -3.70
N VAL A 85 18.57 -22.17 -3.88
CA VAL A 85 17.21 -21.68 -3.69
C VAL A 85 16.57 -22.53 -2.60
N ASN A 86 16.05 -21.87 -1.57
CA ASN A 86 15.44 -22.49 -0.43
C ASN A 86 13.90 -22.45 -0.49
N LEU A 87 13.25 -23.28 0.32
CA LEU A 87 11.80 -23.48 0.28
C LEU A 87 10.99 -22.22 0.55
N LEU A 88 11.41 -21.37 1.49
CA LEU A 88 10.68 -20.17 1.85
C LEU A 88 11.24 -18.98 1.05
N PRO A 89 10.50 -18.40 0.09
CA PRO A 89 10.96 -17.28 -0.74
C PRO A 89 10.94 -15.93 0.02
N LEU A 90 11.15 -15.96 1.34
CA LEU A 90 11.01 -14.82 2.24
C LEU A 90 12.38 -14.27 2.65
N GLY A 91 13.20 -13.84 1.69
CA GLY A 91 14.53 -13.28 1.96
C GLY A 91 15.62 -13.94 1.14
N GLY A 92 16.85 -13.88 1.65
CA GLY A 92 18.06 -14.38 1.03
C GLY A 92 19.24 -14.03 1.92
N PHE A 93 20.40 -14.63 1.65
CA PHE A 93 21.63 -14.32 2.36
C PHE A 93 22.86 -14.62 1.50
N VAL A 94 23.92 -13.86 1.74
CA VAL A 94 25.27 -14.18 1.28
C VAL A 94 26.12 -14.56 2.48
N GLN A 95 26.62 -15.79 2.49
CA GLN A 95 27.45 -16.29 3.58
C GLN A 95 28.89 -15.77 3.43
N LEU A 96 29.29 -14.90 4.35
CA LEU A 96 30.53 -14.15 4.39
C LEU A 96 31.20 -14.38 5.75
N PRO A 97 31.95 -15.50 5.92
CA PRO A 97 32.55 -15.88 7.19
C PRO A 97 33.33 -14.71 7.82
N GLN A 98 34.07 -13.96 7.00
CA GLN A 98 34.90 -12.80 7.39
C GLN A 98 34.14 -11.58 7.95
N MET A 99 32.82 -11.52 7.82
CA MET A 99 31.99 -10.41 8.29
C MET A 99 31.15 -10.75 9.52
N SER A 100 30.69 -11.98 9.64
CA SER A 100 29.77 -12.42 10.69
C SER A 100 30.09 -13.85 11.12
N PRO A 101 30.81 -14.04 12.23
CA PRO A 101 31.06 -15.38 12.77
C PRO A 101 29.77 -16.10 13.20
N ALA A 102 28.63 -15.39 13.30
CA ALA A 102 27.34 -15.94 13.68
C ALA A 102 26.59 -16.64 12.53
N GLU A 103 27.02 -16.48 11.27
CA GLU A 103 26.43 -17.17 10.11
C GLU A 103 26.65 -18.70 10.16
N GLU A 104 27.47 -19.20 11.08
CA GLU A 104 27.55 -20.63 11.46
C GLU A 104 26.21 -21.21 11.95
N LEU A 105 25.27 -20.37 12.42
CA LEU A 105 23.97 -20.84 12.93
C LEU A 105 22.99 -21.27 11.82
N GLU A 106 23.17 -20.80 10.59
CA GLU A 106 22.29 -21.15 9.44
C GLU A 106 22.86 -22.30 8.58
N GLY A 107 24.07 -22.76 8.86
CA GLY A 107 24.65 -23.94 8.21
C GLY A 107 26.05 -24.24 8.71
N LYS A 108 26.37 -25.54 8.80
CA LYS A 108 27.74 -26.01 9.06
C LYS A 108 28.66 -25.44 7.96
N SER A 109 29.50 -24.49 8.31
CA SER A 109 30.53 -23.95 7.43
C SER A 109 31.42 -25.07 6.90
N ALA A 110 31.81 -25.01 5.63
CA ALA A 110 32.71 -25.99 5.03
C ALA A 110 34.18 -25.73 5.40
N GLN A 111 34.52 -24.51 5.80
CA GLN A 111 35.83 -24.10 6.33
C GLN A 111 35.70 -23.49 7.72
N ASP A 112 36.63 -23.82 8.62
CA ASP A 112 36.69 -23.19 9.95
C ASP A 112 37.11 -21.73 9.75
N PHE A 113 36.25 -20.78 10.14
CA PHE A 113 36.45 -19.32 10.00
C PHE A 113 37.84 -18.85 10.48
N ARG A 114 38.46 -19.61 11.38
CA ARG A 114 39.78 -19.36 12.00
C ARG A 114 40.95 -19.40 11.02
N ASP A 115 40.78 -20.04 9.87
CA ASP A 115 41.85 -20.20 8.88
C ASP A 115 41.90 -19.06 7.85
N LEU A 116 40.91 -18.16 7.86
CA LEU A 116 40.84 -17.03 6.92
C LEU A 116 41.51 -15.77 7.48
N PRO A 117 42.23 -15.00 6.64
CA PRO A 117 42.82 -13.74 7.09
C PRO A 117 41.71 -12.76 7.47
N PRO A 118 41.91 -11.96 8.53
CA PRO A 118 40.94 -10.97 8.98
C PRO A 118 40.65 -9.93 7.89
N ALA A 119 39.38 -9.73 7.57
CA ALA A 119 38.98 -8.69 6.63
C ALA A 119 39.31 -7.29 7.16
N LYS A 120 39.85 -6.43 6.28
CA LYS A 120 40.12 -5.02 6.59
C LYS A 120 38.80 -4.28 6.84
N PRO A 121 38.75 -3.32 7.78
CA PRO A 121 37.53 -2.54 8.04
C PRO A 121 36.92 -1.89 6.79
N GLY A 122 37.76 -1.35 5.89
CA GLY A 122 37.29 -0.75 4.63
C GLY A 122 36.62 -1.76 3.70
N ALA A 123 37.12 -2.99 3.62
CA ALA A 123 36.47 -4.06 2.86
C ALA A 123 35.13 -4.43 3.48
N LYS A 124 35.05 -4.48 4.81
CA LYS A 124 33.79 -4.75 5.52
C LYS A 124 32.74 -3.67 5.26
N ILE A 125 33.12 -2.40 5.37
CA ILE A 125 32.23 -1.26 5.10
C ILE A 125 31.77 -1.24 3.65
N PHE A 126 32.69 -1.44 2.69
CA PHE A 126 32.36 -1.46 1.27
C PHE A 126 31.33 -2.55 0.94
N THR A 127 31.55 -3.77 1.43
CA THR A 127 30.62 -4.89 1.22
C THR A 127 29.28 -4.65 1.90
N ALA A 128 29.25 -4.15 3.14
CA ALA A 128 28.00 -3.85 3.85
C ALA A 128 27.19 -2.73 3.16
N LEU A 129 27.85 -1.71 2.62
CA LEU A 129 27.16 -0.64 1.86
C LEU A 129 26.61 -1.09 0.52
N ALA A 130 27.19 -2.13 -0.09
CA ALA A 130 26.88 -2.51 -1.46
C ALA A 130 25.47 -3.07 -1.62
N GLY A 131 24.93 -3.81 -0.65
CA GLY A 131 23.56 -4.30 -0.68
C GLY A 131 22.52 -3.18 -0.70
N PRO A 132 22.52 -2.25 0.28
CA PRO A 132 21.63 -1.10 0.29
C PRO A 132 21.74 -0.23 -0.97
N VAL A 133 22.96 -0.03 -1.49
CA VAL A 133 23.19 0.70 -2.74
C VAL A 133 22.58 -0.05 -3.94
N ALA A 134 22.71 -1.37 -4.01
CA ALA A 134 22.09 -2.18 -5.06
C ALA A 134 20.56 -2.12 -5.00
N SER A 135 19.96 -2.18 -3.80
CA SER A 135 18.52 -1.97 -3.61
C SER A 135 18.07 -0.59 -4.07
N LEU A 136 18.79 0.48 -3.69
CA LEU A 136 18.47 1.83 -4.18
C LEU A 136 18.58 1.91 -5.71
N GLY A 137 19.60 1.27 -6.30
CA GLY A 137 19.76 1.17 -7.75
C GLY A 137 18.56 0.50 -8.42
N LEU A 138 18.09 -0.63 -7.89
CA LEU A 138 16.87 -1.28 -8.37
C LEU A 138 15.64 -0.39 -8.19
N GLY A 139 15.52 0.30 -7.06
CA GLY A 139 14.46 1.29 -6.82
C GLY A 139 14.44 2.40 -7.87
N VAL A 140 15.60 2.91 -8.28
CA VAL A 140 15.72 3.90 -9.37
C VAL A 140 15.31 3.30 -10.71
N VAL A 141 15.71 2.07 -11.02
CA VAL A 141 15.28 1.37 -12.25
C VAL A 141 13.77 1.21 -12.28
N CYS A 142 13.15 0.78 -11.18
CA CYS A 142 11.70 0.70 -11.04
C CYS A 142 11.04 2.08 -11.21
N ALA A 143 11.62 3.13 -10.62
CA ALA A 143 11.09 4.49 -10.72
C ALA A 143 11.16 5.04 -12.15
N VAL A 144 12.23 4.75 -12.89
CA VAL A 144 12.35 5.07 -14.33
C VAL A 144 11.31 4.29 -15.13
N ALA A 145 11.10 3.00 -14.84
CA ALA A 145 10.06 2.21 -15.50
C ALA A 145 8.66 2.81 -15.26
N VAL A 146 8.33 3.21 -14.03
CA VAL A 146 7.07 3.90 -13.70
C VAL A 146 6.97 5.23 -14.43
N TRP A 147 8.06 5.98 -14.55
CA TRP A 147 8.07 7.25 -15.28
C TRP A 147 7.80 7.05 -16.77
N VAL A 148 8.34 5.99 -17.38
CA VAL A 148 8.13 5.67 -18.80
C VAL A 148 6.73 5.11 -19.07
N PHE A 149 6.30 4.10 -18.32
CA PHE A 149 5.02 3.41 -18.55
C PHE A 149 3.82 4.09 -17.90
N GLY A 150 4.08 5.01 -16.98
CA GLY A 150 3.07 5.67 -16.15
C GLY A 150 2.46 4.72 -15.11
N VAL A 151 1.68 5.29 -14.20
CA VAL A 151 0.97 4.56 -13.15
C VAL A 151 -0.49 5.04 -13.07
N PRO A 152 -1.49 4.13 -12.98
CA PRO A 152 -2.87 4.54 -12.79
C PRO A 152 -3.02 5.27 -11.46
N THR A 153 -3.56 6.47 -11.51
CA THR A 153 -3.73 7.33 -10.35
C THR A 153 -5.19 7.74 -10.26
N ASN A 154 -5.80 7.55 -9.09
CA ASN A 154 -7.12 8.06 -8.82
C ASN A 154 -7.04 9.59 -8.70
N MET A 155 -7.72 10.31 -9.60
CA MET A 155 -7.73 11.77 -9.62
C MET A 155 -8.43 12.36 -8.40
N ALA A 156 -9.30 11.60 -7.71
CA ALA A 156 -9.85 11.99 -6.43
C ALA A 156 -8.74 12.23 -5.37
N TYR A 157 -7.56 11.64 -5.53
CA TYR A 157 -6.44 11.92 -4.63
C TYR A 157 -5.71 13.23 -4.89
N ARG A 158 -5.99 13.93 -6.00
CA ARG A 158 -5.34 15.21 -6.31
C ARG A 158 -6.05 16.43 -5.73
N THR A 159 -7.26 16.27 -5.22
CA THR A 159 -7.98 17.36 -4.55
C THR A 159 -7.53 17.52 -3.09
N THR A 160 -7.76 18.70 -2.53
CA THR A 160 -7.78 18.95 -1.08
C THR A 160 -9.17 19.32 -0.58
N THR A 161 -10.18 19.25 -1.47
CA THR A 161 -11.59 19.49 -1.15
C THR A 161 -12.19 18.31 -0.41
N ILE A 162 -12.91 18.60 0.68
CA ILE A 162 -13.59 17.61 1.50
C ILE A 162 -14.89 17.19 0.81
N GLY A 163 -15.04 15.88 0.54
CA GLY A 163 -16.21 15.33 -0.11
C GLY A 163 -17.36 15.01 0.85
N TRP A 164 -17.02 14.52 2.05
CA TRP A 164 -17.98 14.18 3.08
C TRP A 164 -17.36 14.29 4.46
N VAL A 165 -18.19 14.59 5.47
CA VAL A 165 -17.81 14.63 6.87
C VAL A 165 -18.74 13.70 7.64
N GLU A 166 -18.18 12.68 8.29
CA GLU A 166 -18.96 11.73 9.11
C GLU A 166 -19.62 12.45 10.30
N PRO A 167 -20.93 12.24 10.54
CA PRO A 167 -21.60 12.75 11.73
C PRO A 167 -20.92 12.26 13.02
N GLY A 168 -20.90 13.11 14.05
CA GLY A 168 -20.36 12.72 15.36
C GLY A 168 -18.83 12.66 15.45
N THR A 169 -18.10 13.04 14.39
CA THR A 169 -16.63 13.09 14.38
C THR A 169 -16.08 14.46 14.80
N PRO A 170 -14.76 14.60 15.09
CA PRO A 170 -14.15 15.89 15.39
C PRO A 170 -14.42 16.96 14.32
N ALA A 171 -14.33 16.59 13.04
CA ALA A 171 -14.57 17.51 11.93
C ALA A 171 -16.01 18.05 11.92
N ALA A 172 -17.00 17.18 12.14
CA ALA A 172 -18.39 17.59 12.23
C ALA A 172 -18.63 18.56 13.39
N ARG A 173 -18.05 18.29 14.57
CA ARG A 173 -18.15 19.17 15.75
C ARG A 173 -17.50 20.53 15.53
N ALA A 174 -16.44 20.58 14.73
CA ALA A 174 -15.74 21.81 14.39
C ALA A 174 -16.45 22.63 13.28
N GLY A 175 -17.59 22.17 12.77
CA GLY A 175 -18.35 22.87 11.74
C GLY A 175 -17.69 22.83 10.36
N ILE A 176 -16.84 21.84 10.11
CA ILE A 176 -16.30 21.57 8.77
C ILE A 176 -17.41 21.01 7.89
N LEU A 177 -17.53 21.52 6.67
CA LEU A 177 -18.60 21.19 5.75
C LEU A 177 -18.06 20.49 4.48
N PRO A 178 -18.84 19.59 3.87
CA PRO A 178 -18.55 19.11 2.52
C PRO A 178 -18.42 20.29 1.54
N GLY A 179 -17.35 20.30 0.75
CA GLY A 179 -17.00 21.38 -0.18
C GLY A 179 -15.91 22.31 0.33
N ASP A 180 -15.61 22.32 1.65
CA ASP A 180 -14.48 23.08 2.19
C ASP A 180 -13.16 22.58 1.56
N VAL A 181 -12.28 23.51 1.18
CA VAL A 181 -10.96 23.20 0.60
C VAL A 181 -9.88 23.36 1.65
N ILE A 182 -9.13 22.30 1.92
CA ILE A 182 -8.03 22.35 2.89
C ILE A 182 -6.86 23.13 2.29
N LEU A 183 -6.55 24.28 2.90
CA LEU A 183 -5.41 25.13 2.53
C LEU A 183 -4.16 24.78 3.33
N ALA A 184 -4.31 24.52 4.62
CA ALA A 184 -3.20 24.15 5.49
C ALA A 184 -3.61 23.21 6.64
N ILE A 185 -2.65 22.37 7.05
CA ILE A 185 -2.69 21.48 8.21
C ILE A 185 -1.43 21.73 9.02
N ASP A 186 -1.54 22.24 10.25
CA ASP A 186 -0.39 22.59 11.11
C ASP A 186 0.67 23.43 10.34
N HIS A 187 0.21 24.44 9.60
CA HIS A 187 1.00 25.33 8.73
C HIS A 187 1.64 24.69 7.49
N GLN A 188 1.43 23.39 7.26
CA GLN A 188 1.85 22.73 6.02
C GLN A 188 0.73 22.79 5.00
N ARG A 189 1.06 23.10 3.74
CA ARG A 189 0.10 23.18 2.64
C ARG A 189 0.07 21.85 1.87
N PRO A 190 -0.95 21.00 2.06
CA PRO A 190 -1.07 19.78 1.28
C PRO A 190 -1.34 20.13 -0.19
N ASP A 191 -0.75 19.37 -1.12
CA ASP A 191 -1.01 19.51 -2.56
C ASP A 191 -2.03 18.47 -3.07
N ARG A 192 -2.45 17.56 -2.20
CA ARG A 192 -3.24 16.37 -2.54
C ARG A 192 -3.87 15.74 -1.32
N TRP A 193 -4.81 14.82 -1.55
CA TRP A 193 -5.54 14.12 -0.52
C TRP A 193 -4.70 13.04 0.18
N ALA A 194 -4.06 12.15 -0.58
CA ALA A 194 -3.33 11.00 -0.04
C ALA A 194 -2.21 10.51 -0.95
N GLY A 195 -1.41 9.57 -0.46
CA GLY A 195 -0.47 8.76 -1.22
C GLY A 195 0.94 9.34 -1.33
N ARG A 196 1.22 10.48 -0.69
CA ARG A 196 2.55 11.06 -0.60
C ARG A 196 2.78 11.72 0.77
N PRO A 197 4.04 11.87 1.19
CA PRO A 197 4.35 12.59 2.40
C PRO A 197 3.81 14.03 2.34
N GLY A 198 2.94 14.39 3.30
CA GLY A 198 2.45 15.77 3.47
C GLY A 198 1.09 16.02 2.82
N ALA A 199 0.52 14.98 2.22
CA ALA A 199 -0.89 14.98 1.83
C ALA A 199 -1.81 15.01 3.06
N VAL A 200 -3.10 15.28 2.83
CA VAL A 200 -4.11 15.45 3.88
C VAL A 200 -4.15 14.24 4.82
N VAL A 201 -4.31 13.03 4.27
CA VAL A 201 -4.44 11.79 5.05
C VAL A 201 -3.18 11.52 5.87
N GLU A 202 -2.00 11.52 5.24
CA GLU A 202 -0.74 11.23 5.92
C GLU A 202 -0.43 12.26 7.03
N SER A 203 -0.80 13.52 6.84
CA SER A 203 -0.58 14.58 7.85
C SER A 203 -1.43 14.37 9.10
N ILE A 204 -2.63 13.82 8.94
CA ILE A 204 -3.52 13.49 10.06
C ILE A 204 -3.10 12.18 10.71
N LEU A 205 -2.91 11.11 9.93
CA LEU A 205 -2.63 9.77 10.47
C LEU A 205 -1.26 9.66 11.15
N LEU A 206 -0.22 10.32 10.61
CA LEU A 206 1.16 10.20 11.09
C LEU A 206 1.60 11.35 12.03
N GLY A 207 0.67 12.23 12.43
CA GLY A 207 0.94 13.30 13.38
C GLY A 207 0.92 12.86 14.85
N THR A 208 0.96 13.82 15.77
CA THR A 208 1.00 13.60 17.23
C THR A 208 -0.33 13.91 17.90
N ASP A 209 -0.64 13.33 19.06
CA ASP A 209 -1.83 13.53 19.90
C ASP A 209 -1.95 14.96 20.48
N ARG A 210 -2.05 15.94 19.58
CA ARG A 210 -2.31 17.36 19.84
C ARG A 210 -3.43 17.83 18.92
N GLU A 211 -3.96 19.01 19.23
CA GLU A 211 -4.88 19.70 18.33
C GLU A 211 -4.21 19.94 16.97
N ILE A 212 -4.95 19.64 15.91
CA ILE A 212 -4.61 19.96 14.53
C ILE A 212 -5.24 21.32 14.22
N LEU A 213 -4.43 22.23 13.67
CA LEU A 213 -4.91 23.47 13.09
C LEU A 213 -5.21 23.26 11.61
N LEU A 214 -6.47 23.42 11.21
CA LEU A 214 -6.89 23.45 9.81
C LEU A 214 -7.21 24.87 9.39
N GLU A 215 -6.68 25.28 8.23
CA GLU A 215 -7.12 26.45 7.48
C GLU A 215 -7.86 25.97 6.24
N LEU A 216 -9.12 26.40 6.09
CA LEU A 216 -10.04 25.95 5.07
C LEU A 216 -10.52 27.15 4.26
N ASP A 217 -10.66 26.99 2.96
CA ASP A 217 -11.40 27.92 2.10
C ASP A 217 -12.83 27.39 1.91
N ARG A 218 -13.80 28.20 2.33
CA ARG A 218 -15.21 27.94 2.15
C ARG A 218 -15.75 28.81 1.01
N ASP A 219 -16.18 28.13 -0.06
CA ASP A 219 -16.78 28.71 -1.26
C ASP A 219 -15.94 29.81 -1.95
N GLY A 220 -14.62 29.83 -1.74
CA GLY A 220 -13.72 30.83 -2.32
C GLY A 220 -13.85 32.22 -1.69
N LYS A 221 -14.52 32.34 -0.54
CA LYS A 221 -14.94 33.62 0.05
C LYS A 221 -14.52 33.80 1.49
N GLU A 222 -14.43 32.71 2.24
CA GLU A 222 -14.19 32.74 3.68
C GLU A 222 -13.06 31.80 4.06
N ILE A 223 -12.11 32.29 4.84
CA ILE A 223 -11.08 31.45 5.45
C ILE A 223 -11.57 31.01 6.83
N VAL A 224 -11.92 29.73 6.94
CA VAL A 224 -12.36 29.11 8.18
C VAL A 224 -11.14 28.47 8.86
N THR A 225 -10.91 28.82 10.12
CA THR A 225 -9.86 28.21 10.94
C THR A 225 -10.50 27.30 11.98
N ALA A 226 -10.11 26.03 11.99
CA ALA A 226 -10.62 25.04 12.93
C ALA A 226 -9.48 24.38 13.70
N ARG A 227 -9.65 24.27 15.03
CA ARG A 227 -8.75 23.48 15.89
C ARG A 227 -9.47 22.23 16.33
N LEU A 228 -8.91 21.07 16.02
CA LEU A 228 -9.56 19.79 16.23
C LEU A 228 -8.62 18.86 16.97
N LEU A 229 -9.14 18.22 18.02
CA LEU A 229 -8.47 17.07 18.60
C LEU A 229 -8.91 15.81 17.86
N PRO A 230 -8.00 15.11 17.15
CA PRO A 230 -8.36 13.86 16.49
C PRO A 230 -8.73 12.77 17.48
N GLU A 231 -9.68 11.94 17.08
CA GLU A 231 -10.07 10.74 17.81
C GLU A 231 -9.29 9.52 17.31
N ARG A 232 -9.32 8.42 18.06
CA ARG A 232 -8.69 7.16 17.66
C ARG A 232 -9.71 6.25 17.00
N ASP A 233 -9.42 5.83 15.77
CA ASP A 233 -10.29 4.96 15.01
C ASP A 233 -10.01 3.48 15.33
N SER A 234 -10.97 2.78 15.93
CA SER A 234 -10.87 1.35 16.23
C SER A 234 -10.82 0.47 14.98
N GLU A 235 -11.36 0.92 13.85
CA GLU A 235 -11.28 0.25 12.56
C GLU A 235 -9.91 0.41 11.91
N MET A 236 -9.19 1.49 12.22
CA MET A 236 -7.80 1.72 11.81
C MET A 236 -6.80 1.46 12.95
N GLU A 237 -7.09 0.49 13.82
CA GLU A 237 -6.19 0.02 14.90
C GLU A 237 -5.70 1.11 15.87
N GLY A 238 -6.52 2.14 16.07
CA GLY A 238 -6.23 3.27 16.95
C GLY A 238 -5.48 4.42 16.27
N LEU A 239 -5.32 4.39 14.94
CA LEU A 239 -4.82 5.55 14.19
C LEU A 239 -5.74 6.76 14.39
N ARG A 240 -5.12 7.95 14.33
CA ARG A 240 -5.81 9.22 14.44
C ARG A 240 -6.74 9.45 13.26
N ARG A 241 -7.92 10.02 13.53
CA ARG A 241 -8.83 10.54 12.51
C ARG A 241 -9.61 11.78 12.93
N LEU A 242 -10.13 12.50 11.94
CA LEU A 242 -10.99 13.66 12.04
C LEU A 242 -12.40 13.39 11.48
N GLY A 243 -12.58 12.39 10.61
CA GLY A 243 -13.88 11.95 10.11
C GLY A 243 -14.18 12.30 8.65
N PHE A 244 -13.18 12.74 7.89
CA PHE A 244 -13.34 13.03 6.46
C PHE A 244 -12.34 12.29 5.57
N GLU A 245 -11.28 11.69 6.13
CA GLU A 245 -10.09 11.18 5.43
C GLU A 245 -10.38 10.16 4.33
N MET A 246 -11.49 9.43 4.45
CA MET A 246 -11.92 8.44 3.45
C MET A 246 -12.75 9.05 2.31
N TYR A 247 -13.06 10.34 2.36
CA TYR A 247 -14.02 10.98 1.48
C TYR A 247 -13.45 12.24 0.80
N PRO A 248 -12.41 12.10 -0.05
CA PRO A 248 -12.01 13.19 -0.94
C PRO A 248 -13.16 13.60 -1.84
N ALA A 249 -13.30 14.89 -2.18
CA ALA A 249 -14.33 15.30 -3.13
C ALA A 249 -14.23 14.51 -4.44
N GLN A 250 -15.32 13.85 -4.80
CA GLN A 250 -15.46 13.12 -6.05
C GLN A 250 -16.92 13.16 -6.50
N THR A 251 -17.12 13.42 -7.79
CA THR A 251 -18.45 13.39 -8.40
C THR A 251 -19.04 11.99 -8.28
N ALA A 252 -20.32 11.90 -7.90
CA ALA A 252 -21.04 10.65 -7.73
C ALA A 252 -21.55 10.09 -9.06
N TRP A 253 -20.62 9.68 -9.92
CA TRP A 253 -20.91 9.05 -11.21
C TRP A 253 -21.45 7.63 -11.02
N VAL A 254 -22.51 7.31 -11.74
CA VAL A 254 -23.13 5.98 -11.80
C VAL A 254 -22.41 5.12 -12.83
N ASP A 255 -21.78 4.02 -12.41
CA ASP A 255 -21.16 3.06 -13.33
C ASP A 255 -22.15 1.97 -13.76
N GLN A 256 -22.95 1.49 -12.82
CA GLN A 256 -24.00 0.50 -13.07
C GLN A 256 -25.19 0.74 -12.14
N VAL A 257 -26.37 0.33 -12.59
CA VAL A 257 -27.60 0.32 -11.81
C VAL A 257 -28.08 -1.13 -11.69
N VAL A 258 -28.54 -1.48 -10.49
CA VAL A 258 -29.06 -2.82 -10.20
C VAL A 258 -30.43 -2.99 -10.83
N SER A 259 -30.60 -4.06 -11.62
CA SER A 259 -31.86 -4.33 -12.31
C SER A 259 -33.00 -4.59 -11.32
N GLY A 260 -34.17 -4.02 -11.61
CA GLY A 260 -35.35 -4.03 -10.76
C GLY A 260 -35.24 -3.11 -9.54
N GLY A 261 -34.09 -2.48 -9.28
CA GLY A 261 -33.85 -1.67 -8.10
C GLY A 261 -34.45 -0.25 -8.17
N PRO A 262 -34.46 0.49 -7.04
CA PRO A 262 -35.06 1.82 -6.97
C PRO A 262 -34.49 2.82 -7.98
N ALA A 263 -33.17 2.82 -8.20
CA ALA A 263 -32.51 3.71 -9.15
C ALA A 263 -32.93 3.42 -10.60
N GLU A 264 -33.03 2.15 -11.01
CA GLU A 264 -33.48 1.80 -12.36
C GLU A 264 -34.94 2.23 -12.58
N ARG A 265 -35.81 1.99 -11.60
CA ARG A 265 -37.22 2.42 -11.64
C ARG A 265 -37.38 3.94 -11.63
N GLY A 266 -36.46 4.66 -11.00
CA GLY A 266 -36.40 6.12 -11.05
C GLY A 266 -35.83 6.67 -12.35
N GLY A 267 -35.39 5.82 -13.28
CA GLY A 267 -34.81 6.25 -14.55
C GLY A 267 -33.35 6.70 -14.45
N ILE A 268 -32.66 6.37 -13.36
CA ILE A 268 -31.21 6.58 -13.23
C ILE A 268 -30.51 5.51 -14.06
N GLY A 269 -29.56 5.94 -14.90
CA GLY A 269 -28.82 5.09 -15.82
C GLY A 269 -27.30 5.17 -15.63
N LYS A 270 -26.59 4.30 -16.34
CA LYS A 270 -25.13 4.36 -16.44
C LYS A 270 -24.69 5.70 -17.04
N GLY A 271 -23.70 6.33 -16.43
CA GLY A 271 -23.13 7.60 -16.88
C GLY A 271 -23.78 8.83 -16.27
N ASP A 272 -24.90 8.69 -15.56
CA ASP A 272 -25.49 9.78 -14.80
C ASP A 272 -24.57 10.21 -13.65
N ALA A 273 -24.55 11.50 -13.33
CA ALA A 273 -23.92 12.03 -12.11
C ALA A 273 -24.99 12.51 -11.13
N ILE A 274 -24.96 12.00 -9.91
CA ILE A 274 -25.80 12.55 -8.84
C ILE A 274 -25.08 13.79 -8.28
N THR A 275 -25.69 14.96 -8.44
CA THR A 275 -25.09 16.27 -8.14
C THR A 275 -25.68 16.90 -6.88
N SER A 276 -26.91 16.56 -6.52
CA SER A 276 -27.58 17.07 -5.33
C SER A 276 -28.45 16.01 -4.65
N LEU A 277 -28.71 16.24 -3.36
CA LEU A 277 -29.63 15.50 -2.52
C LEU A 277 -30.48 16.50 -1.75
N ASP A 278 -31.80 16.39 -1.89
CA ASP A 278 -32.81 17.25 -1.26
C ASP A 278 -32.53 18.75 -1.49
N GLY A 279 -32.20 19.09 -2.74
CA GLY A 279 -31.87 20.45 -3.19
C GLY A 279 -30.48 20.95 -2.77
N LYS A 280 -29.71 20.17 -2.00
CA LYS A 280 -28.34 20.52 -1.57
C LYS A 280 -27.32 19.80 -2.42
N LYS A 281 -26.31 20.54 -2.90
CA LYS A 281 -25.18 19.95 -3.64
C LYS A 281 -24.46 18.89 -2.79
N ILE A 282 -24.10 17.77 -3.40
CA ILE A 282 -23.26 16.74 -2.78
C ILE A 282 -21.86 16.76 -3.41
N TRP A 283 -20.86 16.37 -2.61
CA TRP A 283 -19.45 16.33 -3.02
C TRP A 283 -18.86 14.92 -2.99
N HIS A 284 -19.64 13.94 -2.55
CA HIS A 284 -19.24 12.54 -2.45
C HIS A 284 -20.46 11.61 -2.46
N PRO A 285 -20.37 10.39 -3.05
CA PRO A 285 -21.41 9.36 -2.96
C PRO A 285 -21.85 8.99 -1.54
N ALA A 286 -20.96 9.15 -0.56
CA ALA A 286 -21.21 8.85 0.86
C ALA A 286 -22.38 9.66 1.43
N ALA A 287 -22.66 10.86 0.88
CA ALA A 287 -23.82 11.65 1.27
C ALA A 287 -25.15 10.91 1.02
N VAL A 288 -25.23 10.18 -0.11
CA VAL A 288 -26.41 9.38 -0.46
C VAL A 288 -26.51 8.15 0.44
N LYS A 289 -25.39 7.46 0.70
CA LYS A 289 -25.37 6.31 1.62
C LYS A 289 -25.81 6.72 3.03
N ALA A 290 -25.24 7.80 3.57
CA ALA A 290 -25.59 8.32 4.89
C ALA A 290 -27.07 8.69 5.00
N ALA A 291 -27.65 9.32 3.97
CA ALA A 291 -29.07 9.66 3.96
C ALA A 291 -29.99 8.43 3.97
N VAL A 292 -29.59 7.33 3.33
CA VAL A 292 -30.31 6.05 3.41
C VAL A 292 -30.21 5.44 4.81
N GLU A 293 -29.01 5.45 5.39
CA GLU A 293 -28.74 4.91 6.74
C GLU A 293 -29.43 5.71 7.85
N GLU A 294 -29.61 7.03 7.66
CA GLU A 294 -30.45 7.89 8.51
C GLU A 294 -31.95 7.51 8.47
N GLY A 295 -32.35 6.61 7.58
CA GLY A 295 -33.72 6.13 7.48
C GLY A 295 -34.65 7.02 6.64
N ARG A 296 -34.12 7.89 5.78
CA ARG A 296 -34.95 8.71 4.89
C ARG A 296 -35.75 7.82 3.94
N GLU A 297 -37.07 7.97 3.96
CA GLU A 297 -37.97 7.17 3.12
C GLU A 297 -37.95 7.59 1.66
N VAL A 298 -37.65 8.87 1.40
CA VAL A 298 -37.65 9.49 0.09
C VAL A 298 -36.41 10.36 -0.02
N LEU A 299 -35.69 10.21 -1.12
CA LEU A 299 -34.55 11.02 -1.50
C LEU A 299 -34.89 11.77 -2.79
N LEU A 300 -34.66 13.08 -2.81
CA LEU A 300 -34.79 13.89 -4.01
C LEU A 300 -33.39 14.11 -4.60
N LEU A 301 -33.07 13.40 -5.68
CA LEU A 301 -31.73 13.39 -6.26
C LEU A 301 -31.69 14.30 -7.50
N GLY A 302 -30.80 15.29 -7.50
CA GLY A 302 -30.46 16.01 -8.72
C GLY A 302 -29.46 15.19 -9.54
N ILE A 303 -29.78 15.01 -10.82
CA ILE A 303 -29.03 14.16 -11.75
C ILE A 303 -28.60 14.98 -12.95
N LEU A 304 -27.30 14.98 -13.24
CA LEU A 304 -26.74 15.46 -14.48
C LEU A 304 -26.56 14.27 -15.43
N ARG A 305 -27.31 14.28 -16.53
CA ARG A 305 -27.24 13.24 -17.57
C ARG A 305 -26.01 13.45 -18.45
N PRO A 306 -25.54 12.40 -19.16
CA PRO A 306 -24.48 12.52 -20.16
C PRO A 306 -24.78 13.53 -21.29
N SER A 307 -26.06 13.80 -21.56
CA SER A 307 -26.50 14.82 -22.53
C SER A 307 -26.27 16.26 -22.06
N GLY A 308 -25.94 16.47 -20.78
CA GLY A 308 -25.88 17.79 -20.14
C GLY A 308 -27.21 18.26 -19.56
N GLU A 309 -28.28 17.46 -19.68
CA GLU A 309 -29.58 17.75 -19.07
C GLU A 309 -29.54 17.52 -17.55
N GLU A 310 -30.06 18.48 -16.78
CA GLU A 310 -30.26 18.33 -15.33
C GLU A 310 -31.71 17.96 -15.05
N VAL A 311 -31.90 16.85 -14.34
CA VAL A 311 -33.23 16.34 -13.95
C VAL A 311 -33.26 16.03 -12.46
N GLU A 312 -34.44 16.16 -11.86
CA GLU A 312 -34.65 15.81 -10.46
C GLU A 312 -35.46 14.51 -10.38
N VAL A 313 -34.95 13.54 -9.62
CA VAL A 313 -35.54 12.20 -9.53
C VAL A 313 -35.82 11.86 -8.07
N LYS A 314 -37.07 11.48 -7.81
CA LYS A 314 -37.52 11.03 -6.50
C LYS A 314 -37.29 9.52 -6.35
N ILE A 315 -36.41 9.13 -5.44
CA ILE A 315 -36.08 7.73 -5.17
C ILE A 315 -36.58 7.33 -3.78
N ARG A 316 -37.12 6.12 -3.66
CA ARG A 316 -37.43 5.47 -2.38
C ARG A 316 -36.44 4.34 -2.14
N PRO A 317 -35.54 4.43 -1.15
CA PRO A 317 -34.63 3.34 -0.83
C PRO A 317 -35.41 2.07 -0.45
N GLU A 318 -34.96 0.93 -0.97
CA GLU A 318 -35.58 -0.37 -0.76
C GLU A 318 -34.55 -1.36 -0.21
N GLN A 319 -35.00 -2.30 0.61
CA GLN A 319 -34.16 -3.40 1.08
C GLN A 319 -34.06 -4.47 -0.01
N ALA A 320 -32.84 -4.81 -0.43
CA ALA A 320 -32.64 -5.90 -1.37
C ALA A 320 -32.91 -7.25 -0.70
N THR A 321 -33.42 -8.25 -1.44
CA THR A 321 -33.81 -9.55 -0.86
C THR A 321 -32.65 -10.36 -0.28
N ASN A 322 -31.44 -10.16 -0.81
CA ASN A 322 -30.23 -10.83 -0.38
C ASN A 322 -29.38 -9.98 0.59
N ARG A 323 -29.89 -8.82 1.05
CA ARG A 323 -29.17 -7.92 1.94
C ARG A 323 -30.06 -7.39 3.06
N LYS A 324 -29.45 -6.87 4.13
CA LYS A 324 -30.18 -6.34 5.29
C LYS A 324 -30.38 -4.83 5.23
N ASP A 325 -29.56 -4.13 4.48
CA ASP A 325 -29.54 -2.69 4.30
C ASP A 325 -30.54 -2.24 3.22
N LYS A 326 -31.17 -1.08 3.47
CA LYS A 326 -31.87 -0.34 2.42
C LYS A 326 -30.84 0.32 1.52
N MET A 327 -31.15 0.45 0.24
CA MET A 327 -30.28 1.12 -0.73
C MET A 327 -31.08 1.62 -1.94
N ILE A 328 -30.40 2.40 -2.77
CA ILE A 328 -30.97 2.87 -4.04
C ILE A 328 -30.62 1.97 -5.24
N GLY A 329 -29.69 1.02 -5.08
CA GLY A 329 -29.29 0.10 -6.17
C GLY A 329 -28.37 0.74 -7.21
N VAL A 330 -27.43 1.60 -6.77
CA VAL A 330 -26.40 2.23 -7.61
C VAL A 330 -25.03 1.65 -7.29
N VAL A 331 -24.27 1.32 -8.33
CA VAL A 331 -22.84 1.02 -8.26
C VAL A 331 -22.09 2.25 -8.74
N TRP A 332 -21.29 2.84 -7.86
CA TRP A 332 -20.55 4.07 -8.12
C TRP A 332 -19.31 3.79 -8.97
N LYS A 333 -19.00 4.70 -9.89
CA LYS A 333 -17.72 4.69 -10.61
C LYS A 333 -16.59 4.95 -9.62
N SER A 334 -15.56 4.10 -9.65
CA SER A 334 -14.39 4.20 -8.77
C SER A 334 -13.44 5.33 -9.21
N GLY A 335 -13.86 6.57 -8.98
CA GLY A 335 -13.11 7.78 -9.34
C GLY A 335 -12.79 7.90 -10.83
N ASP A 336 -12.09 8.98 -11.19
CA ASP A 336 -11.47 9.09 -12.51
C ASP A 336 -10.03 8.57 -12.40
N ILE A 337 -9.70 7.52 -13.15
CA ILE A 337 -8.36 6.92 -13.14
C ILE A 337 -7.62 7.42 -14.37
N GLN A 338 -6.57 8.20 -14.14
CA GLN A 338 -5.68 8.67 -15.22
C GLN A 338 -4.27 8.13 -15.01
N VAL A 339 -3.58 7.87 -16.13
CA VAL A 339 -2.18 7.47 -16.11
C VAL A 339 -1.33 8.70 -15.86
N THR A 340 -0.54 8.69 -14.79
CA THR A 340 0.41 9.77 -14.49
C THR A 340 1.85 9.27 -14.56
N HIS A 341 2.79 10.19 -14.83
CA HIS A 341 4.20 9.88 -15.04
C HIS A 341 5.06 10.59 -13.99
N PRO A 342 5.06 10.15 -12.72
CA PRO A 342 5.85 10.79 -11.68
C PRO A 342 7.35 10.65 -11.98
N THR A 343 8.12 11.71 -11.79
CA THR A 343 9.58 11.66 -12.04
C THR A 343 10.28 10.72 -11.05
N PRO A 344 11.42 10.09 -11.41
CA PRO A 344 12.14 9.21 -10.48
C PRO A 344 12.52 9.89 -9.16
N GLN A 345 12.84 11.19 -9.21
CA GLN A 345 13.18 12.01 -8.04
C GLN A 345 11.97 12.21 -7.13
N GLU A 346 10.78 12.50 -7.69
CA GLU A 346 9.55 12.57 -6.91
C GLU A 346 9.21 11.26 -6.22
N GLN A 347 9.38 10.13 -6.92
CA GLN A 347 9.08 8.80 -6.40
C GLN A 347 10.04 8.43 -5.26
N ALA A 348 11.34 8.58 -5.47
CA ALA A 348 12.36 8.31 -4.46
C ALA A 348 12.24 9.25 -3.24
N GLY A 349 12.02 10.54 -3.48
CA GLY A 349 11.80 11.54 -2.42
C GLY A 349 10.54 11.24 -1.61
N SER A 350 9.46 10.83 -2.27
CA SER A 350 8.21 10.44 -1.60
C SER A 350 8.41 9.17 -0.76
N ALA A 351 9.08 8.16 -1.30
CA ALA A 351 9.39 6.93 -0.58
C ALA A 351 10.26 7.21 0.66
N ALA A 352 11.35 7.96 0.50
CA ALA A 352 12.25 8.32 1.60
C ALA A 352 11.54 9.18 2.66
N GLY A 353 10.73 10.15 2.24
CA GLY A 353 9.95 11.00 3.13
C GLY A 353 8.92 10.21 3.94
N LEU A 354 8.28 9.19 3.33
CA LEU A 354 7.34 8.32 4.02
C LEU A 354 8.05 7.46 5.06
N VAL A 355 9.15 6.80 4.67
CA VAL A 355 9.98 6.00 5.60
C VAL A 355 10.45 6.86 6.79
N TRP A 356 10.92 8.07 6.51
CA TRP A 356 11.37 8.99 7.57
C TRP A 356 10.24 9.39 8.52
N ARG A 357 9.06 9.76 7.98
CA ARG A 357 7.90 10.16 8.81
C ARG A 357 7.34 9.00 9.61
N THR A 358 7.18 7.83 9.02
CA THR A 358 6.72 6.63 9.75
C THR A 358 7.70 6.26 10.86
N ARG A 359 9.01 6.28 10.59
CA ARG A 359 10.02 6.03 11.63
C ARG A 359 9.96 7.06 12.75
N ARG A 360 9.86 8.36 12.41
CA ARG A 360 9.70 9.43 13.40
C ARG A 360 8.43 9.23 14.22
N ALA A 361 7.32 8.86 13.59
CA ALA A 361 6.06 8.59 14.25
C ALA A 361 6.18 7.39 15.21
N LEU A 362 6.85 6.31 14.82
CA LEU A 362 7.06 5.13 15.69
C LEU A 362 7.85 5.41 16.97
N VAL A 363 8.83 6.32 16.92
CA VAL A 363 9.67 6.66 18.08
C VAL A 363 9.12 7.82 18.90
N THR A 364 8.06 8.49 18.43
CA THR A 364 7.44 9.62 19.13
C THR A 364 6.38 9.10 20.09
N PRO A 365 6.51 9.28 21.42
CA PRO A 365 5.59 8.70 22.40
C PRO A 365 4.14 9.15 22.25
N THR A 366 3.93 10.36 21.72
CA THR A 366 2.60 10.96 21.50
C THR A 366 1.99 10.62 20.14
N SER A 367 2.62 9.75 19.37
CA SER A 367 2.09 9.29 18.08
C SER A 367 1.14 8.11 18.28
N SER A 368 0.08 8.04 17.47
CA SER A 368 -0.78 6.85 17.40
C SER A 368 -0.12 5.68 16.65
N VAL A 369 0.99 5.91 15.95
CA VAL A 369 1.67 4.89 15.14
C VAL A 369 2.47 3.93 16.04
N GLY A 370 1.87 2.78 16.35
CA GLY A 370 2.55 1.64 17.00
C GLY A 370 3.02 0.51 16.05
N LEU A 371 3.63 -0.53 16.63
CA LEU A 371 4.18 -1.69 15.91
C LEU A 371 3.11 -2.48 15.14
N GLN A 372 1.86 -2.46 15.61
CA GLN A 372 0.74 -3.08 14.90
C GLN A 372 0.56 -2.51 13.49
N HIS A 373 0.85 -1.23 13.25
CA HIS A 373 0.66 -0.60 11.93
C HIS A 373 1.78 -0.92 10.93
N LEU A 374 2.84 -1.62 11.36
CA LEU A 374 3.86 -2.11 10.46
C LEU A 374 3.34 -3.33 9.71
N SER A 375 3.64 -3.40 8.41
CA SER A 375 3.34 -4.59 7.61
C SER A 375 4.46 -5.60 7.76
N GLY A 376 4.12 -6.82 8.17
CA GLY A 376 5.04 -7.96 8.16
C GLY A 376 5.12 -8.58 6.76
N PRO A 377 5.80 -9.74 6.64
CA PRO A 377 5.89 -10.46 5.36
C PRO A 377 4.51 -10.81 4.79
N LEU A 378 3.56 -11.18 5.64
CA LEU A 378 2.20 -11.52 5.22
C LEU A 378 1.43 -10.29 4.71
N GLY A 379 1.49 -9.16 5.42
CA GLY A 379 0.85 -7.91 5.00
C GLY A 379 1.46 -7.33 3.72
N ILE A 380 2.79 -7.39 3.56
CA ILE A 380 3.47 -6.98 2.32
C ILE A 380 3.01 -7.87 1.15
N PHE A 381 2.94 -9.19 1.36
CA PHE A 381 2.48 -10.13 0.34
C PHE A 381 1.01 -9.90 -0.05
N GLU A 382 0.12 -9.73 0.93
CA GLU A 382 -1.29 -9.39 0.67
C GLU A 382 -1.40 -8.09 -0.15
N ARG A 383 -0.59 -7.09 0.20
CA ARG A 383 -0.57 -5.81 -0.51
C ARG A 383 -0.10 -5.96 -1.95
N LEU A 384 0.97 -6.72 -2.20
CA LEU A 384 1.48 -7.01 -3.54
C LEU A 384 0.42 -7.71 -4.40
N VAL A 385 -0.24 -8.75 -3.86
CA VAL A 385 -1.31 -9.48 -4.55
C VAL A 385 -2.49 -8.56 -4.86
N SER A 386 -2.91 -7.73 -3.90
CA SER A 386 -3.99 -6.75 -4.07
C SER A 386 -3.67 -5.72 -5.16
N LEU A 387 -2.44 -5.19 -5.19
CA LEU A 387 -2.00 -4.25 -6.22
C LEU A 387 -1.94 -4.91 -7.60
N LEU A 388 -1.41 -6.12 -7.69
CA LEU A 388 -1.27 -6.84 -8.95
C LEU A 388 -2.62 -7.19 -9.57
N ARG A 389 -3.63 -7.52 -8.75
CA ARG A 389 -5.02 -7.69 -9.20
C ARG A 389 -5.67 -6.39 -9.69
N THR A 390 -5.19 -5.24 -9.23
CA THR A 390 -5.72 -3.93 -9.63
C THR A 390 -5.06 -3.45 -10.92
N ASP A 391 -3.74 -3.30 -10.91
CA ASP A 391 -2.93 -2.96 -12.08
C ASP A 391 -1.46 -3.31 -11.80
N PRO A 392 -0.77 -4.09 -12.66
CA PRO A 392 0.62 -4.46 -12.45
C PRO A 392 1.59 -3.27 -12.32
N ARG A 393 1.27 -2.10 -12.91
CA ARG A 393 2.10 -0.89 -12.80
C ARG A 393 2.13 -0.33 -11.38
N LEU A 394 1.09 -0.58 -10.58
CA LEU A 394 1.08 -0.21 -9.16
C LEU A 394 2.10 -1.02 -8.35
N VAL A 395 2.38 -2.25 -8.76
CA VAL A 395 3.42 -3.07 -8.12
C VAL A 395 4.79 -2.47 -8.40
N LEU A 396 5.07 -2.00 -9.62
CA LEU A 396 6.31 -1.30 -9.94
C LEU A 396 6.50 -0.04 -9.09
N TYR A 397 5.43 0.76 -8.93
CA TYR A 397 5.46 1.94 -8.05
C TYR A 397 5.69 1.55 -6.58
N PHE A 398 5.05 0.48 -6.10
CA PHE A 398 5.26 -0.04 -4.76
C PHE A 398 6.68 -0.61 -4.56
N SER A 399 7.28 -1.22 -5.59
CA SER A 399 8.66 -1.70 -5.58
C SER A 399 9.67 -0.58 -5.34
N VAL A 400 9.40 0.67 -5.76
CA VAL A 400 10.24 1.83 -5.42
C VAL A 400 10.27 2.04 -3.91
N ILE A 401 9.10 2.03 -3.26
CA ILE A 401 8.98 2.19 -1.81
C ILE A 401 9.66 1.02 -1.09
N LEU A 402 9.43 -0.21 -1.55
CA LEU A 402 10.06 -1.41 -0.96
C LEU A 402 11.59 -1.35 -1.02
N ASN A 403 12.16 -0.97 -2.16
CA ASN A 403 13.62 -0.89 -2.33
C ASN A 403 14.24 0.22 -1.48
N VAL A 404 13.61 1.39 -1.42
CA VAL A 404 14.05 2.48 -0.55
C VAL A 404 13.94 2.08 0.92
N ASN A 405 12.85 1.44 1.32
CA ASN A 405 12.66 0.98 2.69
C ASN A 405 13.69 -0.09 3.08
N LEU A 406 13.94 -1.08 2.21
CA LEU A 406 14.95 -2.13 2.42
C LEU A 406 16.34 -1.51 2.62
N ALA A 407 16.73 -0.58 1.75
CA ALA A 407 18.01 0.12 1.87
C ALA A 407 18.12 0.94 3.15
N VAL A 408 17.10 1.73 3.49
CA VAL A 408 17.12 2.59 4.69
C VAL A 408 17.12 1.77 5.97
N LEU A 409 16.34 0.69 6.04
CA LEU A 409 16.31 -0.20 7.20
C LEU A 409 17.64 -0.93 7.37
N ASN A 410 18.22 -1.47 6.30
CA ASN A 410 19.50 -2.17 6.38
C ASN A 410 20.67 -1.25 6.73
N LEU A 411 20.60 0.05 6.43
CA LEU A 411 21.59 1.04 6.87
C LEU A 411 21.45 1.48 8.34
N LEU A 412 20.41 1.03 9.06
CA LEU A 412 20.30 1.31 10.49
C LEU A 412 21.46 0.66 11.27
N PRO A 413 21.96 1.31 12.35
CA PRO A 413 23.07 0.81 13.15
C PRO A 413 22.64 -0.34 14.08
N ILE A 414 22.02 -1.37 13.52
CA ILE A 414 21.50 -2.55 14.20
C ILE A 414 22.47 -3.70 13.91
N PRO A 415 23.01 -4.40 14.91
CA PRO A 415 24.07 -5.42 14.75
C PRO A 415 23.88 -6.52 13.69
N VAL A 416 22.63 -6.85 13.37
CA VAL A 416 22.25 -7.91 12.42
C VAL A 416 22.07 -7.36 10.99
N LEU A 417 21.99 -6.05 10.85
CA LEU A 417 21.84 -5.35 9.57
C LEU A 417 23.20 -4.80 9.11
N ASP A 418 23.28 -4.42 7.84
CA ASP A 418 24.49 -3.88 7.21
C ASP A 418 25.07 -2.69 7.97
N GLY A 419 24.21 -1.77 8.44
CA GLY A 419 24.61 -0.62 9.24
C GLY A 419 25.29 -1.02 10.56
N GLY A 420 24.92 -2.16 11.14
CA GLY A 420 25.62 -2.75 12.28
C GLY A 420 27.04 -3.18 11.92
N HIS A 421 27.22 -3.87 10.79
CA HIS A 421 28.55 -4.26 10.30
C HIS A 421 29.43 -3.04 9.98
N ILE A 422 28.84 -1.96 9.45
CA ILE A 422 29.52 -0.68 9.23
C ILE A 422 29.98 -0.11 10.57
N VAL A 423 29.10 -0.03 11.57
CA VAL A 423 29.42 0.50 12.91
C VAL A 423 30.52 -0.34 13.58
N PHE A 424 30.41 -1.67 13.56
CA PHE A 424 31.44 -2.54 14.12
C PHE A 424 32.79 -2.34 13.42
N SER A 425 32.79 -2.21 12.10
CA SER A 425 34.02 -1.98 11.33
C SER A 425 34.62 -0.60 11.61
N LEU A 426 33.81 0.44 11.80
CA LEU A 426 34.27 1.76 12.23
C LEU A 426 34.90 1.69 13.63
N ILE A 427 34.28 0.97 14.56
CA ILE A 427 34.82 0.73 15.91
C ILE A 427 36.16 -0.02 15.84
N GLU A 428 36.28 -1.03 14.98
CA GLU A 428 37.54 -1.75 14.75
C GLU A 428 38.63 -0.84 14.17
N ALA A 429 38.27 0.02 13.21
CA ALA A 429 39.19 0.99 12.61
C ALA A 429 39.71 2.00 13.65
N LEU A 430 38.83 2.50 14.53
CA LEU A 430 39.21 3.41 15.61
C LEU A 430 40.06 2.72 16.69
N ARG A 431 39.70 1.49 17.07
CA ARG A 431 40.42 0.72 18.10
C ARG A 431 41.72 0.11 17.60
N LYS A 432 41.95 0.06 16.28
CA LYS A 432 43.05 -0.67 15.62
C LYS A 432 43.17 -2.14 16.04
N ARG A 433 42.11 -2.71 16.61
CA ARG A 433 42.01 -4.11 17.03
C ARG A 433 40.65 -4.64 16.67
N GLN A 434 40.60 -5.90 16.24
CA GLN A 434 39.34 -6.56 15.96
C GLN A 434 38.53 -6.74 17.23
N MET A 435 37.20 -6.75 17.09
CA MET A 435 36.34 -7.13 18.20
C MET A 435 36.41 -8.64 18.41
N ALA A 436 36.25 -9.07 19.67
CA ALA A 436 36.22 -10.49 19.96
C ALA A 436 35.02 -11.14 19.26
N ALA A 437 35.26 -12.18 18.46
CA ALA A 437 34.21 -12.90 17.72
C ALA A 437 33.07 -13.35 18.66
N LYS A 438 33.40 -13.83 19.86
CA LYS A 438 32.42 -14.21 20.90
C LYS A 438 31.49 -13.06 21.30
N THR A 439 31.98 -11.82 21.32
CA THR A 439 31.18 -10.64 21.63
C THR A 439 30.25 -10.30 20.47
N ILE A 440 30.75 -10.33 19.23
CA ILE A 440 29.94 -10.10 18.03
C ILE A 440 28.81 -11.11 17.96
N VAL A 441 29.11 -12.41 18.09
CA VAL A 441 28.12 -13.50 18.05
C VAL A 441 27.05 -13.29 19.12
N ARG A 442 27.42 -13.03 20.38
CA ARG A 442 26.43 -12.79 21.45
C ARG A 442 25.50 -11.61 21.15
N ILE A 443 26.07 -10.49 20.69
CA ILE A 443 25.28 -9.30 20.34
C ILE A 443 24.36 -9.64 19.17
N GLN A 444 24.86 -10.23 18.09
CA GLN A 444 24.07 -10.60 16.92
C GLN A 444 22.97 -11.59 17.28
N THR A 445 23.26 -12.68 17.98
CA THR A 445 22.26 -13.67 18.40
C THR A 445 21.16 -13.02 19.24
N CYS A 446 21.51 -12.13 20.18
CA CYS A 446 20.52 -11.39 20.97
C CYS A 446 19.59 -10.55 20.07
N PHE A 447 20.13 -9.83 19.10
CA PHE A 447 19.36 -9.05 18.14
C PHE A 447 18.56 -9.91 17.15
N VAL A 448 19.08 -11.05 16.70
CA VAL A 448 18.34 -12.01 15.86
C VAL A 448 17.11 -12.53 16.60
N VAL A 449 17.26 -12.92 17.87
CA VAL A 449 16.13 -13.37 18.71
C VAL A 449 15.12 -12.25 18.89
N MET A 450 15.57 -11.02 19.16
CA MET A 450 14.69 -9.86 19.29
C MET A 450 13.94 -9.56 17.98
N LEU A 451 14.64 -9.60 16.84
CA LEU A 451 14.07 -9.35 15.52
C LEU A 451 13.08 -10.45 15.11
N ALA A 452 13.40 -11.71 15.39
CA ALA A 452 12.48 -12.84 15.17
C ALA A 452 11.21 -12.69 16.03
N GLY A 453 11.35 -12.31 17.31
CA GLY A 453 10.21 -12.00 18.17
C GLY A 453 9.36 -10.84 17.64
N PHE A 454 10.01 -9.77 17.16
CA PHE A 454 9.33 -8.67 16.50
C PHE A 454 8.57 -9.11 15.25
N PHE A 455 9.17 -9.91 14.37
CA PHE A 455 8.50 -10.46 13.19
C PHE A 455 7.28 -11.31 13.54
N LEU A 456 7.36 -12.12 14.60
CA LEU A 456 6.23 -12.91 15.09
C LEU A 456 5.07 -12.01 15.56
N ILE A 457 5.38 -10.94 16.31
CA ILE A 457 4.37 -9.97 16.77
C ILE A 457 3.69 -9.28 15.58
N VAL A 458 4.47 -8.77 14.62
CA VAL A 458 3.91 -8.08 13.46
C VAL A 458 3.08 -9.04 12.60
N THR A 459 3.56 -10.27 12.39
CA THR A 459 2.83 -11.31 11.65
C THR A 459 1.53 -11.69 12.37
N TYR A 460 1.54 -11.73 13.72
CA TYR A 460 0.32 -11.91 14.50
C TYR A 460 -0.69 -10.80 14.23
N HIS A 461 -0.28 -9.53 14.27
CA HIS A 461 -1.17 -8.41 13.92
C HIS A 461 -1.68 -8.48 12.48
N ASP A 462 -0.83 -8.82 11.50
CA ASP A 462 -1.25 -9.05 10.10
C ASP A 462 -2.33 -10.14 10.01
N SER A 463 -2.15 -11.27 10.70
CA SER A 463 -3.12 -12.36 10.70
C SER A 463 -4.46 -11.98 11.34
N MET A 464 -4.42 -11.17 12.42
CA MET A 464 -5.62 -10.64 13.06
C MET A 464 -6.37 -9.67 12.15
N ARG A 465 -5.65 -8.81 11.40
CA ARG A 465 -6.26 -7.97 10.35
C ARG A 465 -6.95 -8.78 9.29
N LEU A 466 -6.27 -9.79 8.77
CA LEU A 466 -6.80 -10.66 7.73
C LEU A 466 -8.06 -11.39 8.23
N LYS A 467 -8.01 -11.92 9.46
CA LYS A 467 -9.17 -12.53 10.12
C LYS A 467 -10.33 -11.55 10.26
N LYS A 468 -10.11 -10.33 10.77
CA LYS A 468 -11.16 -9.31 10.90
C LYS A 468 -11.80 -8.97 9.55
N ARG A 469 -11.03 -8.94 8.46
CA ARG A 469 -11.55 -8.73 7.10
C ARG A 469 -12.40 -9.90 6.61
N MET A 470 -12.02 -11.14 6.94
CA MET A 470 -12.79 -12.34 6.60
C MET A 470 -14.06 -12.50 7.45
N GLU A 471 -14.04 -12.03 8.70
CA GLU A 471 -15.16 -12.09 9.64
C GLU A 471 -16.16 -10.94 9.47
N LYS A 472 -15.73 -9.79 8.92
CA LYS A 472 -16.69 -8.76 8.49
C LYS A 472 -17.67 -9.43 7.54
N PRO A 473 -18.99 -9.43 7.83
CA PRO A 473 -19.96 -9.95 6.88
C PRO A 473 -19.71 -9.20 5.59
N ALA A 474 -19.36 -9.92 4.53
CA ALA A 474 -19.32 -9.31 3.21
C ALA A 474 -20.68 -8.64 3.05
N GLU A 475 -20.74 -7.31 2.92
CA GLU A 475 -21.78 -6.70 2.09
C GLU A 475 -21.73 -7.55 0.82
N SER A 476 -22.73 -8.40 0.61
CA SER A 476 -22.61 -9.61 -0.21
C SER A 476 -21.78 -9.34 -1.46
N ALA A 477 -20.72 -10.13 -1.71
CA ALA A 477 -19.97 -10.00 -2.96
C ALA A 477 -20.90 -10.15 -4.19
N GLU A 478 -22.04 -10.80 -3.98
CA GLU A 478 -23.18 -10.83 -4.88
C GLU A 478 -23.89 -9.47 -4.96
N MET A 479 -24.17 -9.05 -6.20
CA MET A 479 -24.97 -7.84 -6.45
C MET A 479 -26.32 -7.90 -5.73
N PRO A 480 -26.86 -6.74 -5.28
CA PRO A 480 -28.18 -6.69 -4.67
C PRO A 480 -29.24 -7.25 -5.62
N VAL A 481 -30.20 -7.99 -5.10
CA VAL A 481 -31.35 -8.50 -5.86
C VAL A 481 -32.61 -7.82 -5.36
N PHE A 482 -33.36 -7.22 -6.28
CA PHE A 482 -34.67 -6.65 -5.99
C PHE A 482 -35.75 -7.50 -6.63
N GLN A 483 -36.90 -7.65 -5.96
CA GLN A 483 -38.06 -8.28 -6.58
C GLN A 483 -38.54 -7.39 -7.72
N LYS A 484 -38.69 -7.96 -8.92
CA LYS A 484 -39.47 -7.32 -9.98
C LYS A 484 -40.91 -7.26 -9.49
N GLN A 485 -41.40 -6.08 -9.12
CA GLN A 485 -42.83 -5.91 -8.93
C GLN A 485 -43.52 -6.23 -10.27
N GLY A 486 -44.30 -7.30 -10.29
CA GLY A 486 -45.13 -7.67 -11.43
C GLY A 486 -46.04 -6.49 -11.79
N LYS A 487 -46.14 -6.22 -13.09
CA LYS A 487 -47.11 -5.26 -13.64
C LYS A 487 -48.54 -5.62 -13.28
#